data_AF-A0AB35FM73-F1
#
_entry.id   AF-A0AB35FM73-F1
#
_cell.length_a   1.000
_cell.length_b   1.000
_cell.length_c   1.000
_cell.angle_alpha   90.00
_cell.angle_beta   90.00
_cell.angle_gamma   90.00
#
_symmetry.space_group_name_H-M   'P 1'
#
loop_
_entity.id
_entity.type
_entity.pdbx_description
1 polymer ?
#
loop_
_entity_poly.entity_id
_entity_poly.type
_entity_poly.pdbx_seq_one_letter_code
_entity_poly.pdbx_strand_id
1 'polypeptide(L)'
;MTELYDGPVIDPHHHLWDLSLERHPWLQKARGSGEEMVLGSLAPILRNYGIDDYRADAARQNVIATVHVEAGWSVTYPLEESRWLDGLDRSSGVAHRYIACVPLDGPDAMRLLEAEAANPNVVGIRDILSWHPDVAKSFAPRPDRMGDPAWRAGLAHATRLGLVFDLMLYPWQMDEALELARAFPQTLFVLNHGGSPADRTEDGIALWRRGLRALGNEQNTRLKISDLVAYDNKWTLESLRPVIEHCLDCFGPARAMFASDFPVAGLHASFDEVYQVFRTVASQLSYDEQRALFFASANDTYRLGIADPAEIRSGCHV
;
A
#
# COMPACT_ATOMS: atom_id res chain seq x y z
N MET A 1 -14.72 23.13 -16.59
CA MET A 1 -13.59 22.18 -16.48
C MET A 1 -13.00 22.41 -15.11
N THR A 2 -12.97 21.38 -14.28
CA THR A 2 -12.29 21.36 -12.98
C THR A 2 -10.79 21.55 -13.20
N GLU A 3 -10.17 22.35 -12.35
CA GLU A 3 -8.72 22.57 -12.36
C GLU A 3 -8.00 21.26 -12.01
N LEU A 4 -6.93 20.95 -12.74
CA LEU A 4 -6.12 19.76 -12.47
C LEU A 4 -5.23 20.01 -11.25
N TYR A 5 -5.18 19.04 -10.34
CA TYR A 5 -4.30 19.12 -9.19
C TYR A 5 -2.83 19.14 -9.60
N ASP A 6 -2.16 20.24 -9.24
CA ASP A 6 -0.75 20.54 -9.49
C ASP A 6 0.07 20.68 -8.19
N GLY A 7 -0.57 20.44 -7.04
CA GLY A 7 0.03 20.53 -5.71
C GLY A 7 1.00 19.40 -5.37
N PRO A 8 1.49 19.34 -4.12
CA PRO A 8 2.38 18.28 -3.65
C PRO A 8 1.69 16.92 -3.68
N VAL A 9 2.48 15.88 -3.91
CA VAL A 9 2.03 14.48 -3.87
C VAL A 9 2.71 13.75 -2.71
N ILE A 10 1.94 12.92 -2.02
CA ILE A 10 2.46 11.87 -1.14
C ILE A 10 2.21 10.54 -1.84
N ASP A 11 3.25 9.71 -1.93
CA ASP A 11 3.11 8.32 -2.38
C ASP A 11 3.12 7.38 -1.16
N PRO A 12 1.96 6.92 -0.67
CA PRO A 12 1.89 6.15 0.56
C PRO A 12 2.20 4.66 0.37
N HIS A 13 2.67 4.24 -0.81
CA HIS A 13 3.02 2.84 -1.05
C HIS A 13 4.12 2.75 -2.09
N HIS A 14 5.33 2.48 -1.63
CA HIS A 14 6.43 2.01 -2.47
C HIS A 14 7.31 1.06 -1.65
N HIS A 15 8.27 0.44 -2.32
CA HIS A 15 9.26 -0.44 -1.75
C HIS A 15 10.66 0.06 -2.11
N LEU A 16 11.60 -0.13 -1.19
CA LEU A 16 13.03 0.01 -1.42
C LEU A 16 13.70 -1.31 -1.07
N TRP A 17 14.75 -1.67 -1.78
CA TRP A 17 15.58 -2.80 -1.42
C TRP A 17 17.02 -2.66 -1.90
N ASP A 18 17.91 -3.26 -1.12
CA ASP A 18 19.27 -3.55 -1.53
C ASP A 18 19.43 -5.08 -1.59
N LEU A 19 19.55 -5.61 -2.80
CA LEU A 19 19.68 -7.05 -3.04
C LEU A 19 21.04 -7.59 -2.58
N SER A 20 22.04 -6.72 -2.42
CA SER A 20 23.35 -7.12 -1.88
C SER A 20 23.29 -7.51 -0.40
N LEU A 21 22.24 -7.10 0.31
CA LEU A 21 22.02 -7.49 1.71
C LEU A 21 21.55 -8.95 1.84
N GLU A 22 21.08 -9.55 0.75
CA GLU A 22 20.54 -10.91 0.72
C GLU A 22 19.39 -11.13 1.73
N ARG A 23 18.51 -10.13 1.86
CA ARG A 23 17.40 -10.11 2.82
C ARG A 23 16.01 -10.26 2.22
N HIS A 24 15.89 -10.49 0.91
CA HIS A 24 14.60 -10.57 0.20
C HIS A 24 14.43 -11.98 -0.42
N PRO A 25 13.97 -13.00 0.34
CA PRO A 25 13.90 -14.38 -0.13
C PRO A 25 13.07 -14.56 -1.42
N TRP A 26 12.02 -13.77 -1.59
CA TRP A 26 11.14 -13.85 -2.76
C TRP A 26 11.86 -13.38 -4.05
N LEU A 27 12.63 -12.28 -3.99
CA LEU A 27 13.46 -11.81 -5.10
C LEU A 27 14.65 -12.75 -5.37
N GLN A 28 15.23 -13.34 -4.33
CA GLN A 28 16.29 -14.35 -4.48
C GLN A 28 15.77 -15.61 -5.19
N LYS A 29 14.58 -16.09 -4.80
CA LYS A 29 13.93 -17.23 -5.45
C LYS A 29 13.66 -16.93 -6.91
N ALA A 30 13.12 -15.77 -7.23
CA ALA A 30 12.86 -15.35 -8.61
C ALA A 30 14.15 -15.29 -9.44
N ARG A 31 15.25 -14.78 -8.86
CA ARG A 31 16.57 -14.72 -9.50
C ARG A 31 17.14 -16.12 -9.80
N GLY A 32 16.91 -17.09 -8.92
CA GLY A 32 17.44 -18.45 -9.04
C GLY A 32 16.60 -19.39 -9.92
N SER A 33 15.30 -19.15 -10.04
CA SER A 33 14.36 -20.05 -10.74
C SER A 33 14.01 -19.58 -12.15
N GLY A 34 14.08 -18.28 -12.44
CA GLY A 34 13.57 -17.71 -13.69
C GLY A 34 12.05 -17.86 -13.85
N GLU A 35 11.33 -18.25 -12.79
CA GLU A 35 9.89 -18.45 -12.80
C GLU A 35 9.15 -17.09 -12.81
N GLU A 36 8.14 -16.97 -13.66
CA GLU A 36 7.19 -15.86 -13.64
C GLU A 36 6.31 -15.98 -12.38
N MET A 37 6.24 -14.92 -11.58
CA MET A 37 5.25 -14.82 -10.51
C MET A 37 3.90 -14.37 -11.09
N VAL A 38 2.85 -14.24 -10.26
CA VAL A 38 1.56 -13.66 -10.68
C VAL A 38 1.72 -12.34 -11.43
N LEU A 39 2.76 -11.59 -11.06
CA LEU A 39 3.14 -10.27 -11.57
C LEU A 39 3.96 -10.34 -12.88
N GLY A 40 4.09 -11.52 -13.49
CA GLY A 40 4.94 -11.74 -14.67
C GLY A 40 6.43 -11.87 -14.35
N SER A 41 7.27 -11.57 -15.34
CA SER A 41 8.73 -11.67 -15.20
C SER A 41 9.26 -10.60 -14.25
N LEU A 42 9.87 -11.02 -13.14
CA LEU A 42 10.48 -10.09 -12.17
C LEU A 42 11.83 -9.53 -12.61
N ALA A 43 12.37 -9.95 -13.77
CA ALA A 43 13.69 -9.56 -14.22
C ALA A 43 13.98 -8.04 -14.18
N PRO A 44 13.05 -7.14 -14.54
CA PRO A 44 13.29 -5.68 -14.49
C PRO A 44 13.55 -5.13 -13.09
N ILE A 45 13.06 -5.82 -12.05
CA ILE A 45 13.13 -5.38 -10.66
C ILE A 45 14.16 -6.16 -9.83
N LEU A 46 14.83 -7.17 -10.42
CA LEU A 46 15.95 -7.92 -9.81
C LEU A 46 17.26 -7.11 -9.77
N ARG A 47 17.16 -5.87 -9.33
CA ARG A 47 18.25 -4.91 -9.11
C ARG A 47 18.03 -4.16 -7.80
N ASN A 48 19.08 -3.52 -7.28
CA ASN A 48 18.92 -2.57 -6.18
C ASN A 48 17.96 -1.46 -6.61
N TYR A 49 17.11 -1.04 -5.67
CA TYR A 49 16.16 0.04 -5.86
C TYR A 49 16.17 0.90 -4.60
N GLY A 50 16.97 1.97 -4.64
CA GLY A 50 17.17 2.88 -3.52
C GLY A 50 16.43 4.21 -3.67
N ILE A 51 16.75 5.15 -2.78
CA ILE A 51 16.13 6.49 -2.76
C ILE A 51 16.35 7.23 -4.10
N ASP A 52 17.55 7.15 -4.67
CA ASP A 52 17.84 7.84 -5.93
C ASP A 52 17.13 7.23 -7.14
N ASP A 53 16.96 5.90 -7.17
CA ASP A 53 16.15 5.22 -8.20
C ASP A 53 14.69 5.69 -8.12
N TYR A 54 14.10 5.68 -6.92
CA TYR A 54 12.74 6.17 -6.71
C TYR A 54 12.57 7.62 -7.16
N ARG A 55 13.50 8.50 -6.76
CA ARG A 55 13.46 9.92 -7.15
C ARG A 55 13.57 10.11 -8.65
N ALA A 56 14.35 9.29 -9.34
CA ALA A 56 14.47 9.33 -10.78
C ALA A 56 13.16 8.95 -11.46
N ASP A 57 12.50 7.89 -11.00
CA ASP A 57 11.20 7.45 -11.52
C ASP A 57 10.09 8.48 -11.25
N ALA A 58 10.04 9.05 -10.04
CA ALA A 58 9.00 9.99 -9.61
C ALA A 58 9.26 11.47 -9.98
N ALA A 59 10.35 11.76 -10.70
CA ALA A 59 10.89 13.12 -10.89
C ALA A 59 9.89 14.14 -11.47
N ARG A 60 8.86 13.68 -12.20
CA ARG A 60 7.86 14.54 -12.86
C ARG A 60 6.53 14.66 -12.11
N GLN A 61 6.39 14.03 -10.94
CA GLN A 61 5.11 13.92 -10.25
C GLN A 61 4.97 14.78 -8.98
N ASN A 62 5.97 15.60 -8.65
CA ASN A 62 5.97 16.45 -7.45
C ASN A 62 5.75 15.67 -6.14
N VAL A 63 6.34 14.48 -6.05
CA VAL A 63 6.32 13.67 -4.83
C VAL A 63 7.24 14.30 -3.80
N ILE A 64 6.69 14.71 -2.65
CA ILE A 64 7.45 15.39 -1.59
C ILE A 64 7.65 14.53 -0.35
N ALA A 65 6.89 13.45 -0.21
CA ALA A 65 7.08 12.47 0.84
C ALA A 65 6.47 11.13 0.43
N THR A 66 6.97 10.06 1.04
CA THR A 66 6.47 8.72 0.75
C THR A 66 6.36 7.87 2.00
N VAL A 67 5.62 6.77 1.90
CA VAL A 67 5.57 5.70 2.91
C VAL A 67 6.13 4.42 2.29
N HIS A 68 7.25 3.94 2.84
CA HIS A 68 7.80 2.63 2.49
C HIS A 68 6.93 1.56 3.13
N VAL A 69 6.52 0.56 2.36
CA VAL A 69 5.83 -0.62 2.87
C VAL A 69 6.82 -1.78 2.85
N GLU A 70 6.80 -2.64 3.87
CA GLU A 70 7.69 -3.79 3.96
C GLU A 70 7.82 -4.54 2.63
N ALA A 71 9.05 -4.89 2.26
CA ALA A 71 9.36 -5.39 0.93
C ALA A 71 9.59 -6.91 0.91
N GLY A 72 8.95 -7.66 1.81
CA GLY A 72 9.17 -9.10 1.94
C GLY A 72 10.55 -9.42 2.51
N TRP A 73 10.99 -8.63 3.50
CA TRP A 73 12.24 -8.86 4.22
C TRP A 73 12.24 -10.20 4.96
N SER A 74 13.41 -10.80 5.10
CA SER A 74 13.57 -12.11 5.73
C SER A 74 13.06 -12.12 7.17
N VAL A 75 12.14 -13.05 7.46
CA VAL A 75 11.60 -13.28 8.81
C VAL A 75 12.63 -13.73 9.83
N THR A 76 13.83 -14.16 9.39
CA THR A 76 14.97 -14.44 10.27
C THR A 76 15.51 -13.17 10.94
N TYR A 77 15.31 -12.02 10.29
CA TYR A 77 15.82 -10.72 10.72
C TYR A 77 14.70 -9.67 10.71
N PRO A 78 13.62 -9.86 11.49
CA PRO A 78 12.34 -9.16 11.31
C PRO A 78 12.40 -7.65 11.62
N LEU A 79 13.44 -7.18 12.30
CA LEU A 79 13.65 -5.76 12.62
C LEU A 79 14.74 -5.10 11.77
N GLU A 80 15.39 -5.83 10.86
CA GLU A 80 16.52 -5.28 10.11
C GLU A 80 16.08 -4.35 8.97
N GLU A 81 14.87 -4.51 8.42
CA GLU A 81 14.37 -3.64 7.35
C GLU A 81 14.20 -2.20 7.84
N SER A 82 13.48 -2.00 8.95
CA SER A 82 13.26 -0.68 9.56
C SER A 82 14.59 -0.02 9.97
N ARG A 83 15.53 -0.81 10.51
CA ARG A 83 16.88 -0.34 10.86
C ARG A 83 17.72 0.03 9.64
N TRP A 84 17.60 -0.70 8.54
CA TRP A 84 18.28 -0.38 7.30
C TRP A 84 17.73 0.94 6.73
N LEU A 85 16.41 1.12 6.70
CA LEU A 85 15.77 2.36 6.25
C LEU A 85 16.20 3.56 7.10
N ASP A 86 16.33 3.39 8.41
CA ASP A 86 16.83 4.44 9.32
C ASP A 86 18.28 4.86 9.01
N GLY A 87 19.07 4.00 8.37
CA GLY A 87 20.43 4.28 7.94
C GLY A 87 20.55 5.03 6.61
N LEU A 88 19.45 5.21 5.86
CA LEU A 88 19.47 5.87 4.56
C LEU A 88 19.40 7.41 4.68
N ASP A 89 19.92 8.12 3.68
CA ASP A 89 19.70 9.58 3.55
C ASP A 89 18.28 9.86 3.02
N ARG A 90 17.36 10.08 3.96
CA ARG A 90 15.93 10.34 3.69
C ARG A 90 15.60 11.84 3.61
N SER A 91 16.59 12.71 3.45
CA SER A 91 16.39 14.17 3.36
C SER A 91 15.52 14.62 2.19
N SER A 92 15.34 13.76 1.18
CA SER A 92 14.46 13.97 0.02
C SER A 92 12.97 13.74 0.30
N GLY A 93 12.60 13.23 1.48
CA GLY A 93 11.23 12.84 1.82
C GLY A 93 10.85 11.41 1.41
N VAL A 94 11.71 10.71 0.66
CA VAL A 94 11.51 9.28 0.37
C VAL A 94 11.69 8.46 1.66
N ALA A 95 10.78 7.52 1.87
CA ALA A 95 10.61 6.75 3.08
C ALA A 95 10.45 7.66 4.32
N HIS A 96 9.56 8.66 4.26
CA HIS A 96 9.31 9.56 5.40
C HIS A 96 8.74 8.81 6.61
N ARG A 97 7.93 7.79 6.35
CA ARG A 97 7.44 6.78 7.31
C ARG A 97 7.48 5.39 6.72
N TYR A 98 7.38 4.37 7.57
CA TYR A 98 7.36 2.98 7.13
C TYR A 98 6.19 2.19 7.73
N ILE A 99 5.80 1.15 6.99
CA ILE A 99 4.98 0.04 7.43
C ILE A 99 5.88 -1.18 7.54
N ALA A 100 6.08 -1.68 8.76
CA ALA A 100 7.00 -2.79 9.03
C ALA A 100 6.32 -4.17 8.90
N CYS A 101 7.10 -5.21 8.61
CA CYS A 101 6.60 -6.59 8.61
C CYS A 101 6.70 -7.18 10.02
N VAL A 102 5.57 -7.64 10.58
CA VAL A 102 5.58 -8.42 11.83
C VAL A 102 4.61 -9.60 11.70
N PRO A 103 5.09 -10.86 11.76
CA PRO A 103 4.21 -12.03 11.82
C PRO A 103 3.39 -12.03 13.12
N LEU A 104 2.08 -11.79 13.03
CA LEU A 104 1.26 -11.53 14.21
C LEU A 104 0.90 -12.77 15.03
N ASP A 105 1.02 -13.96 14.43
CA ASP A 105 0.88 -15.27 15.06
C ASP A 105 2.21 -15.88 15.52
N GLY A 106 3.33 -15.14 15.38
CA GLY A 106 4.65 -15.59 15.82
C GLY A 106 4.80 -15.58 17.35
N PRO A 107 5.66 -16.46 17.92
CA PRO A 107 5.89 -16.52 19.37
C PRO A 107 6.49 -15.22 19.93
N ASP A 108 7.16 -14.44 19.08
CA ASP A 108 7.79 -13.16 19.40
C ASP A 108 6.95 -11.94 18.97
N ALA A 109 5.73 -12.13 18.45
CA ALA A 109 4.94 -11.07 17.83
C ALA A 109 4.83 -9.81 18.70
N MET A 110 4.49 -9.96 19.99
CA MET A 110 4.34 -8.84 20.92
C MET A 110 5.63 -8.03 21.06
N ARG A 111 6.76 -8.73 21.28
CA ARG A 111 8.08 -8.10 21.42
C ARG A 111 8.50 -7.37 20.13
N LEU A 112 8.21 -7.96 18.97
CA LEU A 112 8.52 -7.34 17.68
C LEU A 112 7.65 -6.10 17.43
N LEU A 113 6.36 -6.17 17.74
CA LEU A 113 5.43 -5.03 17.64
C LEU A 113 5.86 -3.88 18.55
N GLU A 114 6.24 -4.15 19.80
CA GLU A 114 6.75 -3.13 20.73
C GLU A 114 8.06 -2.50 20.21
N ALA A 115 8.95 -3.30 19.64
CA ALA A 115 10.21 -2.82 19.08
C ALA A 115 9.99 -1.92 17.85
N GLU A 116 9.09 -2.31 16.95
CA GLU A 116 8.72 -1.51 15.78
C GLU A 116 7.97 -0.24 16.20
N ALA A 117 7.02 -0.33 17.15
CA ALA A 117 6.30 0.85 17.67
C ALA A 117 7.21 1.85 18.42
N ALA A 118 8.34 1.40 18.94
CA ALA A 118 9.35 2.27 19.54
C ALA A 118 10.17 3.05 18.49
N ASN A 119 10.14 2.64 17.21
CA ASN A 119 10.74 3.39 16.11
C ASN A 119 9.80 4.52 15.67
N PRO A 120 10.17 5.81 15.82
CA PRO A 120 9.28 6.93 15.47
C PRO A 120 8.97 7.04 13.96
N ASN A 121 9.72 6.36 13.10
CA ASN A 121 9.45 6.33 11.67
C ASN A 121 8.42 5.26 11.29
N VAL A 122 8.13 4.30 12.17
CA VAL A 122 7.18 3.22 11.91
C VAL A 122 5.81 3.63 12.40
N VAL A 123 4.83 3.62 11.49
CA VAL A 123 3.46 4.08 11.76
C VAL A 123 2.42 2.99 11.64
N GLY A 124 2.83 1.84 11.11
CA GLY A 124 1.96 0.70 10.93
C GLY A 124 2.73 -0.57 10.65
N ILE A 125 1.97 -1.63 10.47
CA ILE A 125 2.47 -2.96 10.19
C ILE A 125 1.72 -3.59 9.02
N ARG A 126 2.37 -4.56 8.39
CA ARG A 126 1.77 -5.45 7.42
C ARG A 126 2.19 -6.88 7.72
N ASP A 127 1.23 -7.79 7.64
CA ASP A 127 1.44 -9.24 7.62
C ASP A 127 0.54 -9.75 6.50
N ILE A 128 1.11 -10.01 5.32
CA ILE A 128 0.32 -10.20 4.09
C ILE A 128 -0.65 -11.36 4.26
N LEU A 129 -1.92 -11.12 3.93
CA LEU A 129 -3.02 -12.07 4.07
C LEU A 129 -3.49 -12.66 2.74
N SER A 130 -3.04 -12.13 1.59
CA SER A 130 -3.36 -12.62 0.25
C SER A 130 -3.01 -14.09 0.07
N TRP A 131 -4.00 -14.95 0.19
CA TRP A 131 -3.87 -16.39 0.03
C TRP A 131 -4.59 -16.88 -1.23
N HIS A 132 -3.92 -17.74 -1.98
CA HIS A 132 -4.47 -18.36 -3.18
C HIS A 132 -4.24 -19.89 -3.14
N PRO A 133 -5.19 -20.73 -3.63
CA PRO A 133 -5.01 -22.19 -3.67
C PRO A 133 -3.78 -22.66 -4.46
N ASP A 134 -3.49 -21.99 -5.57
CA ASP A 134 -2.21 -22.10 -6.28
C ASP A 134 -1.10 -21.37 -5.51
N VAL A 135 -0.14 -22.14 -5.01
CA VAL A 135 1.00 -21.68 -4.20
C VAL A 135 1.85 -20.65 -4.94
N ALA A 136 1.97 -20.72 -6.26
CA ALA A 136 2.71 -19.73 -7.04
C ALA A 136 2.07 -18.34 -7.00
N LYS A 137 0.78 -18.28 -6.61
CA LYS A 137 0.01 -17.05 -6.48
C LYS A 137 -0.27 -16.62 -5.05
N SER A 138 0.17 -17.40 -4.06
CA SER A 138 -0.09 -17.10 -2.67
C SER A 138 1.06 -16.29 -2.07
N PHE A 139 0.73 -15.15 -1.45
CA PHE A 139 1.70 -14.36 -0.67
C PHE A 139 1.63 -14.73 0.82
N ALA A 140 0.45 -15.13 1.30
CA ALA A 140 0.26 -15.69 2.63
C ALA A 140 0.54 -17.22 2.63
N PRO A 141 1.04 -17.78 3.75
CA PRO A 141 1.40 -19.19 3.82
C PRO A 141 0.19 -20.15 3.88
N ARG A 142 -0.98 -19.67 4.31
CA ARG A 142 -2.20 -20.47 4.51
C ARG A 142 -3.47 -19.59 4.49
N PRO A 143 -4.66 -20.16 4.25
CA PRO A 143 -5.92 -19.43 4.36
C PRO A 143 -6.29 -19.15 5.83
N ASP A 144 -7.38 -18.40 6.02
CA ASP A 144 -8.11 -18.22 7.29
C ASP A 144 -7.25 -17.64 8.43
N ARG A 145 -6.25 -16.81 8.10
CA ARG A 145 -5.38 -16.18 9.11
C ARG A 145 -6.10 -15.07 9.89
N MET A 146 -7.10 -14.39 9.32
CA MET A 146 -7.80 -13.31 10.03
C MET A 146 -8.74 -13.85 11.11
N GLY A 147 -9.17 -15.12 10.99
CA GLY A 147 -9.89 -15.87 12.02
C GLY A 147 -9.01 -16.49 13.11
N ASP A 148 -7.68 -16.55 12.92
CA ASP A 148 -6.77 -17.20 13.87
C ASP A 148 -6.68 -16.42 15.20
N PRO A 149 -6.94 -17.06 16.36
CA PRO A 149 -6.88 -16.38 17.66
C PRO A 149 -5.51 -15.82 18.04
N ALA A 150 -4.42 -16.49 17.67
CA ALA A 150 -3.06 -16.02 17.94
C ALA A 150 -2.73 -14.80 17.07
N TRP A 151 -3.08 -14.85 15.78
CA TRP A 151 -2.90 -13.73 14.86
C TRP A 151 -3.72 -12.51 15.32
N ARG A 152 -4.98 -12.72 15.69
CA ARG A 152 -5.87 -11.69 16.25
C ARG A 152 -5.35 -11.10 17.56
N ALA A 153 -4.67 -11.89 18.40
CA ALA A 153 -4.02 -11.37 19.60
C ALA A 153 -2.89 -10.40 19.26
N GLY A 154 -2.06 -10.73 18.26
CA GLY A 154 -1.03 -9.83 17.72
C GLY A 154 -1.63 -8.55 17.16
N LEU A 155 -2.70 -8.63 16.36
CA LEU A 155 -3.41 -7.46 15.85
C LEU A 155 -3.99 -6.59 16.96
N ALA A 156 -4.60 -7.21 17.98
CA ALA A 156 -5.10 -6.49 19.16
C ALA A 156 -4.00 -5.69 19.85
N HIS A 157 -2.78 -6.25 19.90
CA HIS A 157 -1.63 -5.58 20.50
C HIS A 157 -1.11 -4.45 19.63
N ALA A 158 -0.95 -4.66 18.32
CA ALA A 158 -0.59 -3.60 17.36
C ALA A 158 -1.56 -2.41 17.45
N THR A 159 -2.85 -2.69 17.61
CA THR A 159 -3.91 -1.69 17.80
C THR A 159 -3.69 -0.86 19.07
N ARG A 160 -3.32 -1.49 20.20
CA ARG A 160 -3.00 -0.77 21.45
C ARG A 160 -1.78 0.13 21.31
N LEU A 161 -0.86 -0.22 20.41
CA LEU A 161 0.33 0.58 20.09
C LEU A 161 0.04 1.71 19.08
N GLY A 162 -1.20 1.84 18.59
CA GLY A 162 -1.59 2.88 17.63
C GLY A 162 -1.06 2.68 16.21
N LEU A 163 -0.62 1.46 15.89
CA LEU A 163 -0.14 1.09 14.56
C LEU A 163 -1.32 0.92 13.60
N VAL A 164 -1.21 1.49 12.40
CA VAL A 164 -2.16 1.17 11.31
C VAL A 164 -1.88 -0.24 10.80
N PHE A 165 -2.90 -0.92 10.26
CA PHE A 165 -2.71 -2.22 9.62
C PHE A 165 -2.93 -2.10 8.12
N ASP A 166 -1.86 -2.24 7.35
CA ASP A 166 -1.93 -2.32 5.90
C ASP A 166 -2.42 -3.72 5.49
N LEU A 167 -3.58 -3.77 4.85
CA LEU A 167 -4.32 -4.99 4.56
C LEU A 167 -4.20 -5.34 3.08
N MET A 168 -3.40 -6.35 2.77
CA MET A 168 -3.29 -6.94 1.43
C MET A 168 -3.98 -8.31 1.42
N LEU A 169 -5.00 -8.47 0.58
CA LEU A 169 -5.84 -9.67 0.47
C LEU A 169 -6.34 -9.87 -0.96
N TYR A 170 -6.91 -11.04 -1.24
CA TYR A 170 -7.70 -11.27 -2.46
C TYR A 170 -9.21 -11.05 -2.26
N PRO A 171 -9.99 -10.79 -3.33
CA PRO A 171 -11.42 -10.50 -3.23
C PRO A 171 -12.25 -11.56 -2.49
N TRP A 172 -11.92 -12.85 -2.64
CA TRP A 172 -12.60 -13.94 -1.92
C TRP A 172 -12.35 -13.96 -0.40
N GLN A 173 -11.43 -13.13 0.10
CA GLN A 173 -11.14 -12.98 1.52
C GLN A 173 -11.79 -11.72 2.12
N MET A 174 -12.50 -10.91 1.33
CA MET A 174 -13.07 -9.64 1.80
C MET A 174 -14.17 -9.81 2.85
N ASP A 175 -14.91 -10.92 2.85
CA ASP A 175 -15.90 -11.20 3.90
C ASP A 175 -15.22 -11.45 5.25
N GLU A 176 -14.11 -12.20 5.27
CA GLU A 176 -13.29 -12.42 6.48
C GLU A 176 -12.69 -11.09 6.98
N ALA A 177 -12.23 -10.25 6.05
CA ALA A 177 -11.71 -8.93 6.37
C ALA A 177 -12.78 -7.98 6.93
N LEU A 178 -14.03 -8.09 6.45
CA LEU A 178 -15.15 -7.31 6.97
C LEU A 178 -15.47 -7.70 8.42
N GLU A 179 -15.48 -8.99 8.72
CA GLU A 179 -15.62 -9.49 10.10
C GLU A 179 -14.48 -9.00 10.99
N LEU A 180 -13.25 -8.99 10.47
CA LEU A 180 -12.09 -8.46 11.18
C LEU A 180 -12.24 -6.95 11.46
N ALA A 181 -12.58 -6.15 10.44
CA ALA A 181 -12.74 -4.70 10.58
C ALA A 181 -13.77 -4.34 11.65
N ARG A 182 -14.88 -5.09 11.71
CA ARG A 182 -15.94 -4.93 12.73
C ARG A 182 -15.54 -5.42 14.10
N ALA A 183 -14.72 -6.46 14.19
CA ALA A 183 -14.22 -6.98 15.46
C ALA A 183 -13.15 -6.06 16.09
N PHE A 184 -12.48 -5.24 15.27
CA PHE A 184 -11.41 -4.34 15.68
C PHE A 184 -11.69 -2.87 15.28
N PRO A 185 -12.76 -2.24 15.81
CA PRO A 185 -13.17 -0.90 15.37
C PRO A 185 -12.16 0.21 15.72
N GLN A 186 -11.17 -0.07 16.59
CA GLN A 186 -10.09 0.84 16.94
C GLN A 186 -8.87 0.72 16.01
N THR A 187 -8.78 -0.35 15.23
CA THR A 187 -7.70 -0.52 14.24
C THR A 187 -8.06 0.22 12.98
N LEU A 188 -7.16 1.08 12.51
CA LEU A 188 -7.26 1.65 11.17
C LEU A 188 -6.70 0.64 10.17
N PHE A 189 -7.59 0.09 9.34
CA PHE A 189 -7.22 -0.81 8.24
C PHE A 189 -7.03 -0.01 6.96
N VAL A 190 -5.91 -0.22 6.26
CA VAL A 190 -5.66 0.38 4.95
C VAL A 190 -5.61 -0.70 3.89
N LEU A 191 -6.71 -0.89 3.16
CA LEU A 191 -6.78 -1.88 2.10
C LEU A 191 -5.82 -1.51 0.96
N ASN A 192 -4.94 -2.43 0.59
CA ASN A 192 -3.91 -2.24 -0.44
C ASN A 192 -4.46 -2.51 -1.85
N HIS A 193 -3.84 -1.92 -2.87
CA HIS A 193 -4.02 -2.22 -4.29
C HIS A 193 -5.45 -2.24 -4.84
N GLY A 194 -6.31 -1.33 -4.38
CA GLY A 194 -7.72 -1.31 -4.74
C GLY A 194 -8.49 -2.56 -4.24
N GLY A 195 -7.88 -3.34 -3.34
CA GLY A 195 -8.35 -4.66 -2.93
C GLY A 195 -8.08 -5.78 -3.94
N SER A 196 -7.03 -5.65 -4.76
CA SER A 196 -6.50 -6.68 -5.66
C SER A 196 -7.58 -7.32 -6.57
N PRO A 197 -8.11 -6.60 -7.59
CA PRO A 197 -9.11 -7.13 -8.53
C PRO A 197 -8.49 -8.19 -9.48
N ALA A 198 -7.98 -9.28 -8.91
CA ALA A 198 -7.13 -10.28 -9.54
C ALA A 198 -7.87 -11.20 -10.51
N ASP A 199 -9.18 -11.34 -10.34
CA ASP A 199 -10.05 -11.99 -11.32
C ASP A 199 -10.83 -10.92 -12.10
N ARG A 200 -10.44 -10.72 -13.35
CA ARG A 200 -11.00 -9.72 -14.28
C ARG A 200 -12.21 -10.26 -15.08
N THR A 201 -12.68 -11.47 -14.80
CA THR A 201 -13.94 -11.97 -15.36
C THR A 201 -15.14 -11.21 -14.78
N GLU A 202 -16.32 -11.34 -15.40
CA GLU A 202 -17.54 -10.68 -14.91
C GLU A 202 -17.86 -11.08 -13.46
N ASP A 203 -17.77 -12.38 -13.14
CA ASP A 203 -18.01 -12.89 -11.79
C ASP A 203 -16.95 -12.42 -10.79
N GLY A 204 -15.68 -12.42 -11.19
CA GLY A 204 -14.56 -11.93 -10.39
C GLY A 204 -14.70 -10.45 -10.03
N ILE A 205 -15.01 -9.61 -11.02
CA ILE A 205 -15.27 -8.18 -10.81
C ILE A 205 -16.53 -7.97 -9.97
N ALA A 206 -17.58 -8.77 -10.15
CA ALA A 206 -18.77 -8.68 -9.32
C ALA A 206 -18.48 -9.02 -7.85
N LEU A 207 -17.66 -10.05 -7.60
CA LEU A 207 -17.20 -10.41 -6.26
C LEU A 207 -16.39 -9.27 -5.62
N TRP A 208 -15.38 -8.78 -6.31
CA TRP A 208 -14.55 -7.66 -5.87
C TRP A 208 -15.38 -6.41 -5.58
N ARG A 209 -16.32 -6.05 -6.47
CA ARG A 209 -17.17 -4.86 -6.28
C ARG A 209 -18.02 -4.95 -5.02
N ARG A 210 -18.60 -6.13 -4.74
CA ARG A 210 -19.41 -6.36 -3.53
C ARG A 210 -18.58 -6.23 -2.27
N GLY A 211 -17.44 -6.93 -2.20
CA GLY A 211 -16.54 -6.90 -1.04
C GLY A 211 -15.98 -5.51 -0.79
N LEU A 212 -15.53 -4.81 -1.84
CA LEU A 212 -14.99 -3.46 -1.71
C LEU A 212 -16.03 -2.46 -1.20
N ARG A 213 -17.29 -2.57 -1.67
CA ARG A 213 -18.39 -1.73 -1.19
C ARG A 213 -18.72 -2.01 0.27
N ALA A 214 -18.68 -3.28 0.70
CA ALA A 214 -18.94 -3.65 2.07
C ALA A 214 -17.86 -3.09 3.02
N LEU A 215 -16.58 -3.27 2.68
CA LEU A 215 -15.46 -2.70 3.43
C LEU A 215 -15.48 -1.17 3.42
N GLY A 216 -15.84 -0.56 2.29
CA GLY A 216 -15.98 0.89 2.17
C GLY A 216 -17.04 1.48 3.10
N ASN A 217 -18.03 0.73 3.56
CA ASN A 217 -19.02 1.23 4.52
C ASN A 217 -18.50 1.30 5.97
N GLU A 218 -17.40 0.63 6.29
CA GLU A 218 -16.81 0.63 7.62
C GLU A 218 -15.94 1.88 7.84
N GLN A 219 -16.11 2.58 8.97
CA GLN A 219 -15.44 3.88 9.19
C GLN A 219 -13.94 3.76 9.48
N ASN A 220 -13.51 2.59 9.98
CA ASN A 220 -12.12 2.29 10.30
C ASN A 220 -11.34 1.68 9.12
N THR A 221 -11.86 1.82 7.89
CA THR A 221 -11.18 1.39 6.66
C THR A 221 -10.84 2.59 5.76
N ARG A 222 -9.64 2.52 5.16
CA ARG A 222 -9.13 3.40 4.11
C ARG A 222 -8.66 2.55 2.93
N LEU A 223 -8.42 3.16 1.78
CA LEU A 223 -8.02 2.48 0.56
C LEU A 223 -6.79 3.11 -0.09
N LYS A 224 -5.80 2.29 -0.42
CA LYS A 224 -4.79 2.58 -1.43
C LYS A 224 -5.30 2.14 -2.80
N ILE A 225 -5.36 3.07 -3.75
CA ILE A 225 -5.52 2.77 -5.16
C ILE A 225 -4.11 2.71 -5.75
N SER A 226 -3.55 1.50 -5.79
CA SER A 226 -2.17 1.22 -6.22
C SER A 226 -2.07 -0.07 -7.02
N ASP A 227 -0.98 -0.22 -7.78
CA ASP A 227 -0.62 -1.41 -8.57
C ASP A 227 -1.75 -2.07 -9.38
N LEU A 228 -2.72 -1.29 -9.88
CA LEU A 228 -3.83 -1.87 -10.65
C LEU A 228 -3.33 -2.51 -11.96
N VAL A 229 -2.18 -2.06 -12.46
CA VAL A 229 -1.52 -2.56 -13.67
C VAL A 229 -1.03 -4.01 -13.53
N ALA A 230 -0.72 -4.47 -12.33
CA ALA A 230 -0.35 -5.88 -12.10
C ALA A 230 -1.54 -6.84 -12.14
N TYR A 231 -2.76 -6.33 -12.09
CA TYR A 231 -4.00 -7.11 -12.27
C TYR A 231 -4.58 -6.92 -13.68
N ASP A 232 -3.91 -6.14 -14.53
CA ASP A 232 -4.25 -5.92 -15.94
C ASP A 232 -2.99 -5.67 -16.78
N ASN A 233 -2.29 -6.74 -17.17
CA ASN A 233 -1.02 -6.64 -17.89
C ASN A 233 -1.16 -6.01 -19.30
N LYS A 234 -2.38 -5.79 -19.79
CA LYS A 234 -2.68 -5.10 -21.05
C LYS A 234 -3.49 -3.83 -20.79
N TRP A 235 -3.25 -3.21 -19.64
CA TRP A 235 -3.99 -2.06 -19.18
C TRP A 235 -4.07 -0.96 -20.24
N THR A 236 -5.24 -0.34 -20.29
CA THR A 236 -5.48 0.96 -20.89
C THR A 236 -6.18 1.86 -19.87
N LEU A 237 -6.24 3.16 -20.13
CA LEU A 237 -7.03 4.07 -19.29
C LEU A 237 -8.48 3.58 -19.14
N GLU A 238 -9.10 3.08 -20.22
CA GLU A 238 -10.48 2.60 -20.24
C GLU A 238 -10.67 1.34 -19.40
N SER A 239 -9.64 0.49 -19.28
CA SER A 239 -9.69 -0.72 -18.45
C SER A 239 -9.54 -0.43 -16.95
N LEU A 240 -8.72 0.58 -16.60
CA LEU A 240 -8.42 0.93 -15.21
C LEU A 240 -9.44 1.92 -14.63
N ARG A 241 -9.96 2.84 -15.45
CA ARG A 241 -10.96 3.84 -15.07
C ARG A 241 -12.13 3.26 -14.26
N PRO A 242 -12.87 2.23 -14.72
CA PRO A 242 -14.02 1.71 -13.99
C PRO A 242 -13.64 1.04 -12.65
N VAL A 243 -12.38 0.63 -12.49
CA VAL A 243 -11.86 0.11 -11.22
C VAL A 243 -11.62 1.26 -10.25
N ILE A 244 -10.91 2.30 -10.72
CA ILE A 244 -10.60 3.49 -9.93
C ILE A 244 -11.90 4.22 -9.52
N GLU A 245 -12.83 4.41 -10.45
CA GLU A 245 -14.13 5.04 -10.17
C GLU A 245 -14.93 4.24 -9.12
N HIS A 246 -14.96 2.91 -9.22
CA HIS A 246 -15.63 2.09 -8.21
C HIS A 246 -14.94 2.15 -6.84
N CYS A 247 -13.61 2.24 -6.79
CA CYS A 247 -12.87 2.50 -5.56
C CYS A 247 -13.28 3.83 -4.91
N LEU A 248 -13.36 4.89 -5.71
CA LEU A 248 -13.75 6.22 -5.26
C LEU A 248 -15.21 6.26 -4.81
N ASP A 249 -16.12 5.58 -5.51
CA ASP A 249 -17.53 5.46 -5.11
C ASP A 249 -17.71 4.75 -3.76
N CYS A 250 -16.81 3.82 -3.41
CA CYS A 250 -16.91 3.04 -2.16
C CYS A 250 -16.32 3.78 -0.95
N PHE A 251 -15.19 4.47 -1.13
CA PHE A 251 -14.44 5.07 -0.01
C PHE A 251 -14.57 6.59 0.06
N GLY A 252 -14.77 7.24 -1.09
CA GLY A 252 -14.70 8.69 -1.25
C GLY A 252 -13.25 9.22 -1.19
N PRO A 253 -13.01 10.44 -1.71
CA PRO A 253 -11.66 11.04 -1.78
C PRO A 253 -10.95 11.19 -0.42
N ALA A 254 -11.72 11.39 0.66
CA ALA A 254 -11.18 11.56 2.00
C ALA A 254 -10.70 10.24 2.65
N ARG A 255 -11.06 9.06 2.10
CA ARG A 255 -10.65 7.74 2.62
C ARG A 255 -9.91 6.89 1.61
N ALA A 256 -9.68 7.42 0.41
CA ALA A 256 -8.84 6.80 -0.61
C ALA A 256 -7.57 7.63 -0.80
N MET A 257 -6.52 6.97 -1.30
CA MET A 257 -5.23 7.59 -1.63
C MET A 257 -4.68 6.93 -2.89
N PHE A 258 -4.12 7.72 -3.81
CA PHE A 258 -3.34 7.17 -4.91
C PHE A 258 -1.94 6.80 -4.44
N ALA A 259 -1.44 5.64 -4.85
CA ALA A 259 -0.10 5.19 -4.51
C ALA A 259 0.51 4.36 -5.64
N SER A 260 1.84 4.31 -5.72
CA SER A 260 2.54 3.77 -6.88
C SER A 260 2.68 2.25 -6.86
N ASP A 261 3.11 1.70 -5.73
CA ASP A 261 3.71 0.37 -5.57
C ASP A 261 5.05 0.17 -6.31
N PHE A 262 5.79 1.26 -6.56
CA PHE A 262 7.09 1.16 -7.20
C PHE A 262 8.13 0.48 -6.29
N PRO A 263 9.03 -0.36 -6.85
CA PRO A 263 9.24 -0.61 -8.28
C PRO A 263 8.39 -1.76 -8.85
N VAL A 264 7.49 -2.37 -8.08
CA VAL A 264 6.69 -3.53 -8.52
C VAL A 264 5.77 -3.16 -9.68
N ALA A 265 5.04 -2.05 -9.57
CA ALA A 265 4.24 -1.52 -10.69
C ALA A 265 5.08 -1.21 -11.95
N GLY A 266 6.38 -0.96 -11.77
CA GLY A 266 7.39 -0.78 -12.81
C GLY A 266 7.56 -1.97 -13.76
N LEU A 267 7.02 -3.14 -13.40
CA LEU A 267 6.93 -4.31 -14.28
C LEU A 267 5.99 -4.10 -15.47
N HIS A 268 4.98 -3.23 -15.32
CA HIS A 268 3.89 -3.09 -16.29
C HIS A 268 3.66 -1.66 -16.77
N ALA A 269 4.10 -0.66 -16.01
CA ALA A 269 3.95 0.75 -16.36
C ALA A 269 5.07 1.60 -15.73
N SER A 270 5.42 2.71 -16.37
CA SER A 270 6.26 3.74 -15.74
C SER A 270 5.50 4.51 -14.66
N PHE A 271 6.23 5.16 -13.76
CA PHE A 271 5.65 5.92 -12.65
C PHE A 271 4.69 7.01 -13.18
N ASP A 272 5.10 7.68 -14.26
CA ASP A 272 4.28 8.72 -14.88
C ASP A 272 3.04 8.17 -15.58
N GLU A 273 3.09 6.99 -16.19
CA GLU A 273 1.90 6.37 -16.76
C GLU A 273 0.87 6.09 -15.67
N VAL A 274 1.30 5.53 -14.53
CA VAL A 274 0.44 5.28 -13.36
C VAL A 274 -0.18 6.58 -12.85
N TYR A 275 0.63 7.60 -12.57
CA TYR A 275 0.11 8.88 -12.05
C TYR A 275 -0.69 9.67 -13.07
N GLN A 276 -0.40 9.55 -14.37
CA GLN A 276 -1.21 10.17 -15.43
C GLN A 276 -2.61 9.55 -15.49
N VAL A 277 -2.74 8.23 -15.30
CA VAL A 277 -4.06 7.58 -15.16
C VAL A 277 -4.81 8.15 -13.96
N PHE A 278 -4.17 8.25 -12.80
CA PHE A 278 -4.78 8.82 -11.60
C PHE A 278 -5.23 10.26 -11.80
N ARG A 279 -4.38 11.13 -12.35
CA ARG A 279 -4.74 12.54 -12.64
C ARG A 279 -5.89 12.62 -13.64
N THR A 280 -5.90 11.76 -14.65
CA THR A 280 -6.95 11.76 -15.68
C THR A 280 -8.30 11.33 -15.10
N VAL A 281 -8.35 10.33 -14.21
CA VAL A 281 -9.60 9.91 -13.56
C VAL A 281 -10.04 10.96 -12.53
N ALA A 282 -9.13 11.45 -11.69
CA ALA A 282 -9.41 12.43 -10.65
C ALA A 282 -9.77 13.81 -11.21
N SER A 283 -9.44 14.10 -12.47
CA SER A 283 -9.77 15.38 -13.12
C SER A 283 -11.25 15.74 -13.11
N GLN A 284 -12.16 14.77 -12.91
CA GLN A 284 -13.60 15.00 -12.82
C GLN A 284 -14.05 15.48 -11.43
N LEU A 285 -13.19 15.39 -10.43
CA LEU A 285 -13.45 15.78 -9.05
C LEU A 285 -13.05 17.24 -8.79
N SER A 286 -13.54 17.82 -7.71
CA SER A 286 -13.09 19.14 -7.25
C SER A 286 -11.59 19.14 -6.90
N TYR A 287 -10.96 20.31 -6.91
CA TYR A 287 -9.54 20.43 -6.55
C TYR A 287 -9.25 19.92 -5.13
N ASP A 288 -10.17 20.13 -4.18
CA ASP A 288 -10.05 19.64 -2.80
C ASP A 288 -10.11 18.11 -2.72
N GLU A 289 -10.99 17.47 -3.50
CA GLU A 289 -11.08 16.01 -3.58
C GLU A 289 -9.83 15.42 -4.25
N GLN A 290 -9.33 16.05 -5.31
CA GLN A 290 -8.05 15.67 -5.90
C GLN A 290 -6.91 15.80 -4.88
N ARG A 291 -6.84 16.91 -4.13
CA ARG A 291 -5.86 17.10 -3.04
C ARG A 291 -5.98 16.00 -1.99
N ALA A 292 -7.19 15.59 -1.62
CA ALA A 292 -7.37 14.50 -0.68
C ALA A 292 -6.71 13.20 -1.17
N LEU A 293 -6.95 12.85 -2.44
CA LEU A 293 -6.41 11.63 -3.06
C LEU A 293 -4.89 11.64 -3.25
N PHE A 294 -4.31 12.79 -3.62
CA PHE A 294 -2.88 12.91 -3.90
C PHE A 294 -2.03 13.27 -2.67
N PHE A 295 -2.63 13.81 -1.61
CA PHE A 295 -1.90 14.38 -0.49
C PHE A 295 -2.57 14.15 0.87
N ALA A 296 -3.75 14.76 1.09
CA ALA A 296 -4.26 14.94 2.46
C ALA A 296 -4.62 13.62 3.16
N SER A 297 -5.24 12.68 2.44
CA SER A 297 -5.63 11.38 3.02
C SER A 297 -4.41 10.57 3.48
N ALA A 298 -3.31 10.60 2.74
CA ALA A 298 -2.07 9.92 3.11
C ALA A 298 -1.34 10.63 4.27
N ASN A 299 -1.31 11.98 4.26
CA ASN A 299 -0.72 12.78 5.32
C ASN A 299 -1.38 12.50 6.69
N ASP A 300 -2.72 12.41 6.71
CA ASP A 300 -3.53 12.06 7.89
C ASP A 300 -3.32 10.59 8.30
N THR A 301 -3.58 9.65 7.38
CA THR A 301 -3.54 8.20 7.64
C THR A 301 -2.23 7.74 8.26
N TYR A 302 -1.11 8.27 7.77
CA TYR A 302 0.23 7.88 8.19
C TYR A 302 0.94 8.90 9.08
N ARG A 303 0.23 9.93 9.57
CA ARG A 303 0.75 10.91 10.53
C ARG A 303 2.09 11.52 10.07
N LEU A 304 2.16 11.91 8.79
CA LEU A 304 3.40 12.43 8.20
C LEU A 304 3.74 13.82 8.75
N GLY A 305 2.72 14.59 9.18
CA GLY A 305 2.88 15.90 9.82
C GLY A 305 3.34 16.99 8.85
N ILE A 306 3.06 16.83 7.56
CA ILE A 306 3.43 17.79 6.52
C ILE A 306 2.33 18.85 6.45
N ALA A 307 2.70 20.13 6.49
CA ALA A 307 1.73 21.22 6.42
C ALA A 307 0.98 21.19 5.07
N ASP A 308 -0.36 21.24 5.10
CA ASP A 308 -1.17 21.33 3.88
C ASP A 308 -1.02 22.73 3.28
N PRO A 309 -0.54 22.87 2.02
CA PRO A 309 -0.43 24.16 1.37
C PRO A 309 -1.75 24.95 1.29
N ALA A 310 -2.91 24.28 1.34
CA ALA A 310 -4.22 24.92 1.35
C ALA A 310 -4.55 25.58 2.70
N GLU A 311 -4.10 25.00 3.82
CA GLU A 311 -4.25 25.57 5.17
C GLU A 311 -3.37 26.82 5.34
N ILE A 312 -2.20 26.84 4.70
CA ILE A 312 -1.30 28.01 4.71
C ILE A 312 -1.93 29.21 3.98
N ARG A 313 -2.69 28.98 2.90
CA ARG A 313 -3.35 30.05 2.12
C ARG A 313 -4.56 30.65 2.83
N SER A 314 -5.25 29.88 3.66
CA SER A 314 -6.42 30.32 4.43
C SER A 314 -6.05 31.06 5.73
N GLY A 315 -4.80 30.93 6.20
CA GLY A 315 -4.24 31.64 7.36
C GLY A 315 -3.79 33.09 7.12
N CYS A 316 -3.86 33.62 5.89
CA CYS A 316 -3.48 35.01 5.56
C CYS A 316 -4.62 36.04 5.73
N HIS A 317 -5.68 35.70 6.46
CA HIS A 317 -6.73 36.64 6.87
C HIS A 317 -6.73 36.81 8.40
N VAL A 318 -5.72 37.51 8.93
CA VAL A 318 -5.77 38.17 10.24
C VAL A 318 -5.15 39.55 10.11
#